data_AF-A0A1V4M3H2-F1
#
_entry.id   AF-A0A1V4M3H2-F1
#
_cell.length_a   1.000
_cell.length_b   1.000
_cell.length_c   1.000
_cell.angle_alpha   90.00
_cell.angle_beta   90.00
_cell.angle_gamma   90.00
#
_symmetry.space_group_name_H-M   'P 1'
#
loop_
_entity.id
_entity.type
_entity.pdbx_description
1 polymer ?
#
loop_
_entity_poly.entity_id
_entity_poly.type
_entity_poly.pdbx_seq_one_letter_code
_entity_poly.pdbx_strand_id
1 'polypeptide(L)'
;MKNQVKLFFTGPPRIHLNGSDITDLFSLKSLGMLYLLYEATHHQIPREKIAGILWESSDEKAARYNLRYNIWTINKLMADRSQAQRFLEADRSTLTFNKSFQLISDCDGLKDLSNTAGRKALETVKEDCGGSFLQDFYLKDCNGFNDWVFFQREALQKNYGLVLDRLRAIYQEEGDYEGGEKILEEMLRLNPYDEHIYGLLIRLLLEKGDRIGALNRYNQCINVLREELNIAPLDDTKALYKLIQSSKGEEVQRRKTYLKIPIRGSGHLKIPYGFMARLLATLLAHPEFEKFFTQNQERYQGLHYLLPGFFEIERAVDFPGSQEIFNHYVFRLSLDMVQSLCDLRPMQWVIRQSSGIDDISLKFLMYLMEDFEGRQGLRITFTAPWPGELDGFESDVLELV
;
A
#
# COMPACT_ATOMS: atom_id res chain seq x y z
N MET A 1 -11.73 40.28 -17.73
CA MET A 1 -11.15 38.95 -17.40
C MET A 1 -11.93 37.90 -18.16
N LYS A 2 -11.28 36.92 -18.78
CA LYS A 2 -11.99 35.77 -19.35
C LYS A 2 -12.58 34.93 -18.22
N ASN A 3 -13.78 34.37 -18.39
CA ASN A 3 -14.32 33.42 -17.43
C ASN A 3 -13.46 32.16 -17.46
N GLN A 4 -13.03 31.69 -16.28
CA GLN A 4 -12.25 30.48 -16.15
C GLN A 4 -13.18 29.30 -15.87
N VAL A 5 -13.03 28.23 -16.64
CA VAL A 5 -13.74 26.97 -16.42
C VAL A 5 -12.71 25.88 -16.18
N LYS A 6 -12.76 25.30 -14.98
CA LYS A 6 -11.95 24.14 -14.63
C LYS A 6 -12.80 22.88 -14.75
N LEU A 7 -12.25 21.90 -15.46
CA LEU A 7 -12.87 20.63 -15.74
C LEU A 7 -12.05 19.52 -15.09
N PHE A 8 -12.65 18.81 -14.13
CA PHE A 8 -11.97 17.75 -13.40
C PHE A 8 -12.49 16.40 -13.86
N PHE A 9 -11.63 15.60 -14.47
CA PHE A 9 -11.93 14.26 -14.96
C PHE A 9 -11.08 13.17 -14.32
N THR A 10 -10.07 13.50 -13.52
CA THR A 10 -9.34 12.52 -12.71
C THR A 10 -10.01 12.40 -11.35
N GLY A 11 -10.76 11.32 -11.16
CA GLY A 11 -11.73 11.14 -10.08
C GLY A 11 -13.19 11.39 -10.53
N PRO A 12 -14.13 11.60 -9.59
CA PRO A 12 -15.49 11.94 -9.93
C PRO A 12 -15.55 13.25 -10.73
N PRO A 13 -16.35 13.28 -11.80
CA PRO A 13 -16.44 14.44 -12.68
C PRO A 13 -16.86 15.71 -11.95
N ARG A 14 -16.12 16.81 -12.11
CA ARG A 14 -16.50 18.12 -11.57
C ARG A 14 -16.28 19.26 -12.56
N ILE A 15 -17.09 20.31 -12.42
CA ILE A 15 -17.01 21.54 -13.22
C ILE A 15 -17.03 22.73 -12.29
N HIS A 16 -15.96 23.53 -12.30
CA HIS A 16 -15.91 24.79 -11.58
C HIS A 16 -15.90 25.96 -12.56
N LEU A 17 -16.77 26.95 -12.32
CA LEU A 17 -16.80 28.21 -13.05
C LEU A 17 -16.35 29.34 -12.13
N ASN A 18 -15.27 30.04 -12.50
CA ASN A 18 -14.67 31.12 -11.71
C ASN A 18 -14.45 30.70 -10.24
N GLY A 19 -14.06 29.44 -10.00
CA GLY A 19 -13.82 28.86 -8.69
C GLY A 19 -15.06 28.30 -7.96
N SER A 20 -16.28 28.52 -8.46
CA SER A 20 -17.51 27.95 -7.87
C SER A 20 -17.83 26.60 -8.50
N ASP A 21 -18.05 25.57 -7.68
CA ASP A 21 -18.54 24.27 -8.14
C ASP A 21 -19.98 24.37 -8.63
N ILE A 22 -20.21 23.96 -9.88
CA ILE A 22 -21.51 23.97 -10.54
C ILE A 22 -21.91 22.57 -11.05
N THR A 23 -21.21 21.53 -10.62
CA THR A 23 -21.35 20.15 -11.11
C THR A 23 -22.79 19.64 -11.04
N ASP A 24 -23.46 19.83 -9.91
CA ASP A 24 -24.82 19.33 -9.66
C ASP A 24 -25.90 19.95 -10.57
N LEU A 25 -25.55 21.02 -11.30
CA LEU A 25 -26.46 21.64 -12.26
C LEU A 25 -26.50 20.90 -13.60
N PHE A 26 -25.54 19.99 -13.85
CA PHE A 26 -25.40 19.28 -15.11
C PHE A 26 -25.98 17.87 -14.99
N SER A 27 -26.71 17.45 -16.03
CA SER A 27 -27.05 16.04 -16.18
C SER A 27 -25.80 15.21 -16.49
N LEU A 28 -25.81 13.91 -16.19
CA LEU A 28 -24.72 13.01 -16.58
C LEU A 28 -24.45 13.05 -18.09
N LYS A 29 -25.49 13.16 -18.93
CA LYS A 29 -25.32 13.29 -20.40
C LYS A 29 -24.63 14.61 -20.77
N SER A 30 -24.89 15.69 -20.05
CA SER A 30 -24.21 16.97 -20.25
C SER A 30 -22.74 16.86 -19.87
N LEU A 31 -22.43 16.24 -18.73
CA LEU A 31 -21.06 15.95 -18.32
C LEU A 31 -20.32 15.10 -19.37
N GLY A 32 -20.92 13.98 -19.79
CA GLY A 32 -20.36 13.13 -20.84
C GLY A 32 -20.12 13.86 -22.17
N MET A 33 -21.02 14.77 -22.56
CA MET A 33 -20.81 15.61 -23.74
C MET A 33 -19.61 16.55 -23.59
N LEU A 34 -19.44 17.17 -22.43
CA LEU A 34 -18.31 18.05 -22.17
C LEU A 34 -16.98 17.28 -22.21
N TYR A 35 -16.98 15.99 -21.86
CA TYR A 35 -15.78 15.13 -21.96
C TYR A 35 -15.43 14.80 -23.39
N LEU A 36 -16.41 14.37 -24.18
CA LEU A 36 -16.21 14.16 -25.61
C LEU A 36 -15.66 15.42 -26.29
N LEU A 37 -16.19 16.59 -25.93
CA LEU A 37 -15.70 17.86 -26.45
C LEU A 37 -14.29 18.19 -25.98
N TYR A 38 -13.97 17.95 -24.71
CA TYR A 38 -12.64 18.21 -24.17
C TYR A 38 -11.57 17.34 -24.84
N GLU A 39 -11.87 16.06 -25.03
CA GLU A 39 -10.97 15.12 -25.72
C GLU A 39 -10.69 15.52 -27.15
N ALA A 40 -11.68 16.13 -27.78
CA ALA A 40 -11.57 16.63 -29.12
C ALA A 40 -11.36 18.14 -29.17
N THR A 41 -10.81 18.76 -28.11
CA THR A 41 -10.52 20.21 -28.15
C THR A 41 -9.59 20.58 -29.31
N HIS A 42 -8.79 19.62 -29.80
CA HIS A 42 -7.94 19.75 -30.99
C HIS A 42 -8.57 19.24 -32.30
N HIS A 43 -9.75 18.62 -32.27
CA HIS A 43 -10.42 17.99 -33.41
C HIS A 43 -11.92 18.34 -33.43
N GLN A 44 -12.43 18.94 -34.50
CA GLN A 44 -13.87 19.20 -34.58
C GLN A 44 -14.67 17.89 -34.60
N ILE A 45 -15.50 17.63 -33.58
CA ILE A 45 -16.42 16.47 -33.61
C ILE A 45 -17.72 16.86 -34.33
N PRO A 46 -18.16 16.06 -35.31
CA PRO A 46 -19.48 16.20 -35.89
C PRO A 46 -20.59 16.04 -34.85
N ARG A 47 -21.58 16.94 -34.87
CA ARG A 47 -22.74 16.90 -33.97
C ARG A 47 -23.49 15.59 -34.04
N GLU A 48 -23.59 15.01 -35.24
CA GLU A 48 -24.22 13.70 -35.45
C GLU A 48 -23.49 12.58 -34.71
N LYS A 49 -22.15 12.62 -34.66
CA LYS A 49 -21.35 11.65 -33.90
C LYS A 49 -21.60 11.79 -32.40
N ILE A 50 -21.63 13.01 -31.86
CA ILE A 50 -21.96 13.25 -30.45
C ILE A 50 -23.37 12.74 -30.14
N ALA A 51 -24.33 13.01 -31.02
CA ALA A 51 -25.71 12.56 -30.84
C ALA A 51 -25.81 11.02 -30.81
N GLY A 52 -25.14 10.34 -31.76
CA GLY A 52 -25.11 8.88 -31.83
C GLY A 52 -24.41 8.22 -30.64
N ILE A 53 -23.39 8.85 -30.05
CA ILE A 53 -22.70 8.33 -28.87
C ILE A 53 -23.56 8.48 -27.60
N LEU A 54 -24.19 9.64 -27.39
CA LEU A 54 -24.87 9.96 -26.12
C LEU A 54 -26.35 9.53 -26.07
N TRP A 55 -26.97 9.32 -27.23
CA TRP A 55 -28.34 8.84 -27.37
C TRP A 55 -28.41 7.67 -28.35
N GLU A 56 -27.51 6.70 -28.16
CA GLU A 56 -27.34 5.49 -28.99
C GLU A 56 -28.66 4.72 -29.21
N SER A 57 -29.50 4.64 -28.18
CA SER A 57 -30.78 3.94 -28.22
C SER A 57 -31.94 4.73 -28.84
N SER A 58 -31.73 6.01 -29.17
CA SER A 58 -32.76 6.88 -29.75
C SER A 58 -32.72 6.86 -31.27
N ASP A 59 -33.87 7.08 -31.92
CA ASP A 59 -33.87 7.36 -33.35
C ASP A 59 -33.12 8.67 -33.68
N GLU A 60 -32.69 8.82 -34.92
CA GLU A 60 -31.85 9.94 -35.36
C GLU A 60 -32.50 11.32 -35.16
N LYS A 61 -33.82 11.44 -35.27
CA LYS A 61 -34.53 12.71 -35.04
C LYS A 61 -34.54 13.04 -33.55
N ALA A 62 -34.85 12.05 -32.71
CA ALA A 62 -34.82 12.18 -31.26
C ALA A 62 -33.41 12.50 -30.73
N ALA A 63 -32.38 11.80 -31.20
CA ALA A 63 -30.98 12.03 -30.82
C ALA A 63 -30.54 13.47 -31.15
N ARG A 64 -30.84 13.97 -32.35
CA ARG A 64 -30.55 15.37 -32.75
C ARG A 64 -31.34 16.39 -31.93
N TYR A 65 -32.59 16.11 -31.60
CA TYR A 65 -33.40 16.96 -30.73
C TYR A 65 -32.77 17.04 -29.33
N ASN A 66 -32.45 15.90 -28.74
CA ASN A 66 -31.84 15.81 -27.40
C ASN A 66 -30.49 16.51 -27.35
N LEU A 67 -29.65 16.37 -28.39
CA LEU A 67 -28.40 17.12 -28.50
C LEU A 67 -28.63 18.63 -28.51
N ARG A 68 -29.56 19.13 -29.34
CA ARG A 68 -29.88 20.56 -29.39
C ARG A 68 -30.36 21.08 -28.04
N TYR A 69 -31.23 20.33 -27.38
CA TYR A 69 -31.72 20.68 -26.05
C TYR A 69 -30.59 20.71 -25.02
N ASN A 70 -29.70 19.71 -25.03
CA ASN A 70 -28.57 19.65 -24.09
C ASN A 70 -27.60 20.83 -24.30
N ILE A 71 -27.26 21.17 -25.55
CA ILE A 71 -26.44 22.35 -25.89
C ILE A 71 -27.10 23.63 -25.37
N TRP A 72 -28.41 23.80 -25.59
CA TRP A 72 -29.14 24.97 -25.09
C TRP A 72 -29.10 25.05 -23.57
N THR A 73 -29.34 23.94 -22.87
CA THR A 73 -29.32 23.87 -21.40
C THR A 73 -27.95 24.25 -20.85
N ILE A 74 -26.87 23.69 -21.39
CA ILE A 74 -25.49 24.06 -20.97
C ILE A 74 -25.23 25.54 -21.20
N ASN A 75 -25.56 26.05 -22.38
CA ASN A 75 -25.34 27.47 -22.69
C ASN A 75 -26.13 28.39 -21.77
N LYS A 76 -27.38 28.06 -21.45
CA LYS A 76 -28.21 28.82 -20.50
C LYS A 76 -27.60 28.82 -19.10
N LEU A 77 -27.26 27.64 -18.58
CA LEU A 77 -26.66 27.48 -17.25
C LEU A 77 -25.37 28.31 -17.08
N MET A 78 -24.54 28.34 -18.13
CA MET A 78 -23.27 29.07 -18.15
C MET A 78 -23.47 30.58 -18.35
N ALA A 79 -24.42 31.00 -19.19
CA ALA A 79 -24.73 32.41 -19.41
C ALA A 79 -25.28 33.09 -18.14
N ASP A 80 -26.12 32.39 -17.37
CA ASP A 80 -26.68 32.91 -16.11
C ASP A 80 -25.61 33.21 -15.03
N ARG A 81 -24.39 32.68 -15.21
CA ARG A 81 -23.31 32.72 -14.22
C ARG A 81 -22.02 33.36 -14.74
N SER A 82 -22.03 33.83 -15.98
CA SER A 82 -20.83 34.35 -16.64
C SER A 82 -21.14 35.59 -17.47
N GLN A 83 -20.14 36.44 -17.70
CA GLN A 83 -20.30 37.64 -18.53
C GLN A 83 -20.35 37.35 -20.05
N ALA A 84 -20.22 36.08 -20.47
CA ALA A 84 -20.17 35.69 -21.87
C ALA A 84 -21.49 35.05 -22.32
N GLN A 85 -21.89 35.28 -23.57
CA GLN A 85 -23.22 34.89 -24.06
C GLN A 85 -23.42 33.37 -24.22
N ARG A 86 -22.36 32.59 -24.54
CA ARG A 86 -22.46 31.14 -24.80
C ARG A 86 -21.16 30.41 -24.48
N PHE A 87 -21.23 29.30 -23.76
CA PHE A 87 -20.09 28.44 -23.44
C PHE A 87 -19.72 27.47 -24.57
N LEU A 88 -20.73 26.95 -25.27
CA LEU A 88 -20.59 26.07 -26.42
C LEU A 88 -20.96 26.82 -27.70
N GLU A 89 -20.08 26.77 -28.68
CA GLU A 89 -20.30 27.25 -30.05
C GLU A 89 -20.68 26.06 -30.93
N ALA A 90 -21.86 26.15 -31.55
CA ALA A 90 -22.37 25.13 -32.44
C ALA A 90 -22.61 25.75 -33.82
N ASP A 91 -22.03 25.16 -34.86
CA ASP A 91 -22.39 25.45 -36.25
C ASP A 91 -23.31 24.34 -36.82
N ARG A 92 -23.51 24.31 -38.15
CA ARG A 92 -24.37 23.30 -38.79
C ARG A 92 -23.85 21.87 -38.59
N SER A 93 -22.54 21.68 -38.47
CA SER A 93 -21.86 20.38 -38.46
C SER A 93 -21.06 20.10 -37.19
N THR A 94 -20.51 21.10 -36.51
CA THR A 94 -19.52 20.94 -35.43
C THR A 94 -19.98 21.57 -34.12
N LEU A 95 -19.40 21.12 -33.02
CA LEU A 95 -19.61 21.64 -31.67
C LEU A 95 -18.23 21.83 -31.01
N THR A 96 -17.97 23.02 -30.47
CA THR A 96 -16.70 23.36 -29.80
C THR A 96 -16.93 24.23 -28.57
N PHE A 97 -15.92 24.33 -27.71
CA PHE A 97 -15.91 25.35 -26.65
C PHE A 97 -15.71 26.76 -27.23
N ASN A 98 -16.36 27.74 -26.61
CA ASN A 98 -16.14 29.15 -26.92
C ASN A 98 -14.77 29.61 -26.40
N LYS A 99 -13.92 30.13 -27.29
CA LYS A 99 -12.55 30.60 -26.99
C LYS A 99 -12.47 31.82 -26.06
N SER A 100 -13.60 32.46 -25.77
CA SER A 100 -13.70 33.52 -24.76
C SER A 100 -13.60 32.99 -23.32
N PHE A 101 -13.84 31.69 -23.12
CA PHE A 101 -13.56 31.02 -21.84
C PHE A 101 -12.11 30.53 -21.81
N GLN A 102 -11.50 30.62 -20.62
CA GLN A 102 -10.25 29.94 -20.35
C GLN A 102 -10.56 28.56 -19.79
N LEU A 103 -10.37 27.54 -20.63
CA LEU A 103 -10.55 26.14 -20.24
C LEU A 103 -9.26 25.61 -19.62
N ILE A 104 -9.37 24.91 -18.50
CA ILE A 104 -8.28 24.20 -17.82
C ILE A 104 -8.82 22.85 -17.38
N SER A 105 -8.03 21.79 -17.49
CA SER A 105 -8.37 20.47 -16.98
C SER A 105 -7.23 19.84 -16.21
N ASP A 106 -7.58 19.04 -15.20
CA ASP A 106 -6.65 18.15 -14.47
C ASP A 106 -6.02 17.06 -15.36
N CYS A 107 -6.56 16.83 -16.55
CA CYS A 107 -5.99 15.93 -17.54
C CYS A 107 -4.93 16.57 -18.44
N ASP A 108 -4.81 17.90 -18.46
CA ASP A 108 -3.96 18.61 -19.42
C ASP A 108 -2.49 18.16 -19.29
N GLY A 109 -2.00 18.08 -18.05
CA GLY A 109 -0.63 17.63 -17.76
C GLY A 109 -0.35 16.17 -18.10
N LEU A 110 -1.36 15.30 -18.00
CA LEU A 110 -1.23 13.88 -18.34
C LEU A 110 -1.29 13.63 -19.85
N LYS A 111 -1.91 14.53 -20.62
CA LYS A 111 -2.03 14.38 -22.08
C LYS A 111 -0.85 14.97 -22.84
N ASP A 112 -0.18 15.98 -22.29
CA ASP A 112 0.98 16.63 -22.90
C ASP A 112 2.27 16.43 -22.07
N LEU A 113 2.66 15.16 -21.93
CA LEU A 113 3.89 14.78 -21.23
C LEU A 113 5.15 15.26 -21.96
N SER A 114 5.09 15.60 -23.25
CA SER A 114 6.22 16.17 -23.99
C SER A 114 6.63 17.53 -23.47
N ASN A 115 5.65 18.36 -23.08
CA ASN A 115 5.89 19.70 -22.56
C ASN A 115 5.99 19.74 -21.02
N THR A 116 5.76 18.60 -20.36
CA THR A 116 5.88 18.47 -18.91
C THR A 116 7.26 17.94 -18.54
N ALA A 117 8.16 18.84 -18.14
CA ALA A 117 9.53 18.52 -17.74
C ALA A 117 9.93 19.23 -16.44
N GLY A 118 10.80 18.56 -15.68
CA GLY A 118 11.30 19.06 -14.40
C GLY A 118 10.39 18.75 -13.21
N ARG A 119 11.00 18.69 -12.02
CA ARG A 119 10.38 18.27 -10.76
C ARG A 119 9.05 18.98 -10.49
N LYS A 120 9.06 20.31 -10.44
CA LYS A 120 7.89 21.12 -10.07
C LYS A 120 6.69 20.92 -11.01
N ALA A 121 6.94 20.83 -12.32
CA ALA A 121 5.88 20.62 -13.30
C ALA A 121 5.24 19.24 -13.11
N LEU A 122 6.07 18.21 -12.94
CA LEU A 122 5.59 16.84 -12.71
C LEU A 122 4.88 16.69 -11.35
N GLU A 123 5.38 17.34 -10.29
CA GLU A 123 4.70 17.41 -8.99
C GLU A 123 3.32 18.07 -9.12
N THR A 124 3.20 19.15 -9.91
CA THR A 124 1.90 19.79 -10.19
C THR A 124 0.95 18.83 -10.92
N VAL A 125 1.43 18.13 -11.96
CA VAL A 125 0.60 17.13 -12.68
C VAL A 125 0.16 16.00 -11.75
N LYS A 126 1.04 15.58 -10.84
CA LYS A 126 0.73 14.57 -9.82
C LYS A 126 -0.34 15.05 -8.84
N GLU A 127 -0.22 16.28 -8.35
CA GLU A 127 -1.16 16.90 -7.40
C GLU A 127 -2.54 17.16 -8.03
N ASP A 128 -2.58 17.52 -9.32
CA ASP A 128 -3.82 17.75 -10.05
C ASP A 128 -4.58 16.44 -10.33
N CYS A 129 -3.88 15.30 -10.40
CA CYS A 129 -4.47 13.99 -10.64
C CYS A 129 -5.26 13.48 -9.42
N GLY A 130 -6.57 13.66 -9.42
CA GLY A 130 -7.48 13.29 -8.34
C GLY A 130 -7.86 11.80 -8.27
N GLY A 131 -7.38 10.97 -9.19
CA GLY A 131 -7.64 9.52 -9.22
C GLY A 131 -7.98 8.98 -10.61
N SER A 132 -8.73 7.87 -10.66
CA SER A 132 -9.10 7.22 -11.92
C SER A 132 -9.94 8.15 -12.81
N PHE A 133 -9.66 8.18 -14.11
CA PHE A 133 -10.43 8.98 -15.05
C PHE A 133 -11.92 8.66 -14.99
N LEU A 134 -12.76 9.70 -14.86
CA LEU A 134 -14.21 9.63 -14.70
C LEU A 134 -14.65 8.55 -13.71
N GLN A 135 -14.05 8.54 -12.52
CA GLN A 135 -14.35 7.55 -11.48
C GLN A 135 -15.86 7.50 -11.20
N ASP A 136 -16.40 6.29 -11.09
CA ASP A 136 -17.82 6.00 -10.84
C ASP A 136 -18.81 6.62 -11.85
N PHE A 137 -18.31 7.10 -12.99
CA PHE A 137 -19.14 7.65 -14.05
C PHE A 137 -19.59 6.55 -15.00
N TYR A 138 -20.90 6.47 -15.22
CA TYR A 138 -21.52 5.53 -16.13
C TYR A 138 -22.75 6.16 -16.78
N LEU A 139 -22.87 6.01 -18.11
CA LEU A 139 -24.05 6.44 -18.83
C LEU A 139 -24.90 5.24 -19.25
N LYS A 140 -26.13 5.18 -18.74
CA LYS A 140 -27.09 4.17 -19.17
C LYS A 140 -27.35 4.27 -20.69
N ASP A 141 -27.47 3.10 -21.31
CA ASP A 141 -27.78 2.91 -22.74
C ASP A 141 -26.80 3.63 -23.69
N CYS A 142 -25.51 3.68 -23.32
CA CYS A 142 -24.42 4.26 -24.11
C CYS A 142 -23.17 3.40 -24.04
N ASN A 143 -23.24 2.20 -24.60
CA ASN A 143 -22.16 1.23 -24.51
C ASN A 143 -20.89 1.76 -25.19
N GLY A 144 -21.03 2.35 -26.39
CA GLY A 144 -19.88 2.92 -27.10
C GLY A 144 -19.18 4.04 -26.32
N PHE A 145 -19.92 4.83 -25.53
CA PHE A 145 -19.31 5.83 -24.65
C PHE A 145 -18.59 5.18 -23.46
N ASN A 146 -19.23 4.21 -22.80
CA ASN A 146 -18.67 3.56 -21.62
C ASN A 146 -17.41 2.75 -21.96
N ASP A 147 -17.40 2.06 -23.11
CA ASP A 147 -16.21 1.37 -23.64
C ASP A 147 -15.09 2.36 -23.93
N TRP A 148 -15.42 3.49 -24.56
CA TRP A 148 -14.44 4.53 -24.82
C TRP A 148 -13.84 5.10 -23.52
N VAL A 149 -14.65 5.35 -22.48
CA VAL A 149 -14.15 5.77 -21.15
C VAL A 149 -13.20 4.73 -20.55
N PHE A 150 -13.50 3.44 -20.70
CA PHE A 150 -12.61 2.37 -20.23
C PHE A 150 -11.21 2.46 -20.87
N PHE A 151 -11.13 2.63 -22.20
CA PHE A 151 -9.84 2.80 -22.87
C PHE A 151 -9.12 4.10 -22.47
N GLN A 152 -9.85 5.20 -22.22
CA GLN A 152 -9.23 6.43 -21.74
C GLN A 152 -8.65 6.30 -20.32
N ARG A 153 -9.32 5.55 -19.43
CA ARG A 153 -8.79 5.24 -18.09
C ARG A 153 -7.43 4.55 -18.20
N GLU A 154 -7.32 3.52 -19.04
CA GLU A 154 -6.08 2.80 -19.23
C GLU A 154 -4.96 3.71 -19.79
N ALA A 155 -5.29 4.54 -20.79
CA ALA A 155 -4.33 5.46 -21.39
C ALA A 155 -3.81 6.51 -20.39
N LEU A 156 -4.72 7.14 -19.62
CA LEU A 156 -4.34 8.13 -18.61
C LEU A 156 -3.62 7.51 -17.42
N GLN A 157 -3.97 6.28 -17.01
CA GLN A 157 -3.24 5.57 -15.97
C GLN A 157 -1.81 5.24 -16.40
N LYS A 158 -1.59 4.85 -17.65
CA LYS A 158 -0.23 4.67 -18.21
C LYS A 158 0.55 5.98 -18.19
N ASN A 159 -0.07 7.08 -18.61
CA ASN A 159 0.57 8.40 -18.58
C ASN A 159 0.91 8.84 -17.15
N TYR A 160 0.03 8.58 -16.19
CA TYR A 160 0.29 8.83 -14.78
C TYR A 160 1.48 8.02 -14.25
N GLY A 161 1.56 6.74 -14.61
CA GLY A 161 2.73 5.90 -14.31
C GLY A 161 4.03 6.48 -14.87
N LEU A 162 4.02 7.06 -16.08
CA LEU A 162 5.18 7.75 -16.66
C LEU A 162 5.55 9.02 -15.88
N VAL A 163 4.57 9.78 -15.36
CA VAL A 163 4.84 10.93 -14.48
C VAL A 163 5.55 10.48 -13.21
N LEU A 164 5.04 9.42 -12.56
CA LEU A 164 5.64 8.87 -11.34
C LEU A 164 7.06 8.34 -11.61
N ASP A 165 7.28 7.62 -12.72
CA ASP A 165 8.61 7.11 -13.05
C ASP A 165 9.63 8.23 -13.31
N ARG A 166 9.22 9.31 -14.00
CA ARG A 166 10.06 10.50 -14.18
C ARG A 166 10.36 11.20 -12.87
N LEU A 167 9.36 11.35 -11.98
CA LEU A 167 9.58 11.92 -10.65
C LEU A 167 10.55 11.08 -9.83
N ARG A 168 10.36 9.75 -9.80
CA ARG A 168 11.26 8.81 -9.13
C ARG A 168 12.70 9.02 -9.60
N ALA A 169 12.92 9.06 -10.91
CA ALA A 169 14.25 9.26 -11.49
C ALA A 169 14.87 10.60 -11.04
N ILE A 170 14.09 11.69 -11.06
CA ILE A 170 14.57 13.01 -10.60
C ILE A 170 14.93 12.99 -9.11
N TYR A 171 14.07 12.44 -8.25
CA TYR A 171 14.36 12.34 -6.82
C TYR A 171 15.62 11.51 -6.55
N GLN A 172 15.82 10.44 -7.32
CA GLN A 172 17.02 9.61 -7.23
C GLN A 172 18.28 10.39 -7.65
N GLU A 173 18.23 11.13 -8.76
CA GLU A 173 19.34 11.97 -9.24
C GLU A 173 19.69 13.10 -8.25
N GLU A 174 18.69 13.66 -7.57
CA GLU A 174 18.86 14.71 -6.56
C GLU A 174 19.30 14.16 -5.18
N GLY A 175 19.31 12.84 -5.00
CA GLY A 175 19.60 12.19 -3.71
C GLY A 175 18.50 12.39 -2.66
N ASP A 176 17.30 12.77 -3.08
CA ASP A 176 16.11 12.94 -2.23
C ASP A 176 15.41 11.59 -2.03
N TYR A 177 16.00 10.77 -1.15
CA TYR A 177 15.50 9.42 -0.85
C TYR A 177 14.06 9.43 -0.32
N GLU A 178 13.67 10.44 0.46
CA GLU A 178 12.30 10.53 1.00
C GLU A 178 11.27 10.79 -0.10
N GLY A 179 11.60 11.68 -1.05
CA GLY A 179 10.78 11.90 -2.24
C GLY A 179 10.65 10.63 -3.08
N GLY A 180 11.78 9.97 -3.37
CA GLY A 180 11.81 8.72 -4.14
C GLY A 180 11.00 7.59 -3.50
N GLU A 181 11.12 7.41 -2.18
CA GLU A 181 10.35 6.44 -1.41
C GLU A 181 8.84 6.70 -1.53
N LYS A 182 8.38 7.96 -1.35
CA LYS A 182 6.96 8.33 -1.49
C LYS A 182 6.40 8.02 -2.87
N ILE A 183 7.18 8.26 -3.93
CA ILE A 183 6.77 7.95 -5.31
C ILE A 183 6.65 6.44 -5.51
N LEU A 184 7.63 5.65 -5.07
CA LEU A 184 7.60 4.19 -5.19
C LEU A 184 6.43 3.57 -4.42
N GLU A 185 6.13 4.04 -3.20
CA GLU A 185 4.94 3.63 -2.45
C GLU A 185 3.66 3.95 -3.21
N GLU A 186 3.61 5.07 -3.92
CA GLU A 186 2.45 5.42 -4.73
C GLU A 186 2.30 4.53 -5.96
N MET A 187 3.40 4.21 -6.63
CA MET A 187 3.38 3.26 -7.73
C MET A 187 2.91 1.87 -7.26
N LEU A 188 3.29 1.42 -6.05
CA LEU A 188 2.77 0.18 -5.45
C LEU A 188 1.28 0.26 -5.11
N ARG A 189 0.74 1.43 -4.75
CA ARG A 189 -0.72 1.58 -4.58
C ARG A 189 -1.47 1.43 -5.91
N LEU A 190 -0.85 1.80 -7.03
CA LEU A 190 -1.44 1.63 -8.37
C LEU A 190 -1.34 0.19 -8.87
N ASN A 191 -0.20 -0.45 -8.64
CA ASN A 191 0.04 -1.86 -8.99
C ASN A 191 0.81 -2.57 -7.87
N PRO A 192 0.11 -3.18 -6.90
CA PRO A 192 0.75 -3.87 -5.78
C PRO A 192 1.46 -5.16 -6.19
N TYR A 193 1.29 -5.61 -7.44
CA TYR A 193 1.86 -6.86 -7.94
C TYR A 193 3.16 -6.66 -8.73
N ASP A 194 3.64 -5.41 -8.83
CA ASP A 194 4.83 -5.09 -9.61
C ASP A 194 6.12 -5.34 -8.81
N GLU A 195 6.73 -6.49 -9.03
CA GLU A 195 8.01 -6.86 -8.42
C GLU A 195 9.13 -5.85 -8.70
N HIS A 196 9.11 -5.19 -9.86
CA HIS A 196 10.13 -4.21 -10.22
C HIS A 196 10.10 -3.01 -9.28
N ILE A 197 8.90 -2.52 -8.94
CA ILE A 197 8.72 -1.39 -8.02
C ILE A 197 9.22 -1.76 -6.62
N TYR A 198 8.89 -2.96 -6.12
CA TYR A 198 9.48 -3.46 -4.87
C TYR A 198 11.00 -3.50 -4.93
N GLY A 199 11.57 -3.97 -6.04
CA GLY A 199 13.01 -4.03 -6.22
C GLY A 199 13.70 -2.66 -6.17
N LEU A 200 13.10 -1.65 -6.79
CA LEU A 200 13.58 -0.27 -6.71
C LEU A 200 13.53 0.27 -5.28
N LEU A 201 12.43 0.01 -4.56
CA LEU A 201 12.24 0.45 -3.19
C LEU A 201 13.25 -0.21 -2.23
N ILE A 202 13.49 -1.51 -2.39
CA ILE A 202 14.48 -2.25 -1.60
C ILE A 202 15.88 -1.66 -1.81
N ARG A 203 16.27 -1.34 -3.05
CA ARG A 203 17.56 -0.72 -3.35
C ARG A 203 17.67 0.67 -2.73
N LEU A 204 16.64 1.51 -2.87
CA LEU A 204 16.60 2.83 -2.26
C LEU A 204 16.75 2.76 -0.73
N LEU A 205 16.05 1.84 -0.08
CA LEU A 205 16.15 1.64 1.38
C LEU A 205 17.54 1.16 1.79
N LEU A 206 18.17 0.28 1.01
CA LEU A 206 19.55 -0.12 1.26
C LEU A 206 20.56 1.03 1.07
N GLU A 207 20.38 1.88 0.06
CA GLU A 207 21.20 3.08 -0.17
C GLU A 207 21.07 4.08 1.00
N LYS A 208 19.86 4.18 1.58
CA LYS A 208 19.58 4.97 2.80
C LYS A 208 20.13 4.32 4.09
N GLY A 209 20.60 3.07 4.02
CA GLY A 209 21.02 2.28 5.18
C GLY A 209 19.86 1.64 5.97
N ASP A 210 18.61 1.78 5.51
CA ASP A 210 17.44 1.16 6.14
C ASP A 210 17.26 -0.30 5.69
N ARG A 211 18.14 -1.16 6.19
CA ARG A 211 18.11 -2.60 5.91
C ARG A 211 16.84 -3.27 6.44
N ILE A 212 16.31 -2.83 7.58
CA ILE A 212 15.10 -3.42 8.18
C ILE A 212 13.90 -3.10 7.30
N GLY A 213 13.78 -1.84 6.86
CA GLY A 213 12.80 -1.43 5.86
C GLY A 213 12.91 -2.26 4.58
N ALA A 214 14.13 -2.41 4.04
CA ALA A 214 14.37 -3.21 2.84
C ALA A 214 13.90 -4.67 2.99
N LEU A 215 14.19 -5.29 4.13
CA LEU A 215 13.74 -6.67 4.42
C LEU A 215 12.21 -6.76 4.55
N ASN A 216 11.57 -5.78 5.21
CA ASN A 216 10.12 -5.74 5.34
C ASN A 216 9.44 -5.63 3.96
N ARG A 217 9.98 -4.78 3.06
CA ARG A 217 9.46 -4.64 1.69
C ARG A 217 9.68 -5.89 0.84
N TYR A 218 10.82 -6.56 1.00
CA TYR A 218 11.03 -7.87 0.38
C TYR A 218 9.97 -8.89 0.83
N ASN A 219 9.75 -9.03 2.14
CA ASN A 219 8.75 -9.96 2.67
C ASN A 219 7.33 -9.60 2.22
N GLN A 220 7.01 -8.30 2.17
CA GLN A 220 5.73 -7.83 1.64
C GLN A 220 5.53 -8.28 0.18
N CYS A 221 6.54 -8.11 -0.67
CA CYS A 221 6.51 -8.56 -2.06
C CYS A 221 6.22 -10.07 -2.14
N ILE A 222 6.95 -10.89 -1.38
CA ILE A 222 6.75 -12.35 -1.35
C ILE A 222 5.33 -12.72 -0.92
N ASN A 223 4.82 -12.07 0.12
CA ASN A 223 3.48 -12.34 0.63
C ASN A 223 2.42 -11.99 -0.41
N VAL A 224 2.49 -10.81 -1.03
CA VAL A 224 1.52 -10.40 -2.06
C VAL A 224 1.53 -11.36 -3.26
N LEU A 225 2.71 -11.76 -3.75
CA LEU A 225 2.82 -12.70 -4.88
C LEU A 225 2.28 -14.09 -4.53
N ARG A 226 2.51 -14.57 -3.30
CA ARG A 226 2.07 -15.88 -2.85
C ARG A 226 0.56 -15.90 -2.55
N GLU A 227 0.07 -14.93 -1.78
CA GLU A 227 -1.32 -14.90 -1.29
C GLU A 227 -2.31 -14.54 -2.40
N GLU A 228 -1.98 -13.55 -3.24
CA GLU A 228 -2.93 -13.01 -4.23
C GLU A 228 -2.77 -13.65 -5.61
N LEU A 229 -1.55 -14.03 -5.99
CA LEU A 229 -1.25 -14.55 -7.34
C LEU A 229 -0.82 -16.03 -7.36
N ASN A 230 -0.48 -16.62 -6.20
CA ASN A 230 0.06 -17.97 -6.08
C ASN A 230 1.24 -18.24 -7.03
N ILE A 231 2.13 -17.25 -7.18
CA ILE A 231 3.35 -17.34 -7.98
C ILE A 231 4.60 -17.18 -7.11
N ALA A 232 5.73 -17.71 -7.60
CA ALA A 232 7.03 -17.49 -6.98
C ALA A 232 7.64 -16.16 -7.46
N PRO A 233 8.46 -15.49 -6.64
CA PRO A 233 9.16 -14.27 -7.05
C PRO A 233 10.15 -14.53 -8.20
N LEU A 234 10.40 -13.49 -8.98
CA LEU A 234 11.44 -13.48 -10.01
C LEU A 234 12.84 -13.63 -9.40
N ASP A 235 13.79 -14.10 -10.21
CA ASP A 235 15.16 -14.32 -9.75
C ASP A 235 15.87 -13.02 -9.35
N ASP A 236 15.56 -11.91 -10.02
CA ASP A 236 16.03 -10.58 -9.64
C ASP A 236 15.56 -10.19 -8.23
N THR A 237 14.30 -10.49 -7.90
CA THR A 237 13.73 -10.26 -6.57
C THR A 237 14.44 -11.14 -5.54
N LYS A 238 14.65 -12.44 -5.82
CA LYS A 238 15.42 -13.34 -4.93
C LYS A 238 16.86 -12.87 -4.71
N ALA A 239 17.50 -12.30 -5.74
CA ALA A 239 18.86 -11.77 -5.63
C ALA A 239 18.94 -10.57 -4.66
N LEU A 240 17.88 -9.78 -4.52
CA LEU A 240 17.84 -8.68 -3.56
C LEU A 240 17.92 -9.17 -2.11
N TYR A 241 17.38 -10.34 -1.80
CA TYR A 241 17.53 -10.90 -0.46
C TYR A 241 18.99 -11.13 -0.09
N LYS A 242 19.80 -11.63 -1.05
CA LYS A 242 21.25 -11.79 -0.86
C LYS A 242 21.94 -10.44 -0.65
N LEU A 243 21.51 -9.40 -1.37
CA LEU A 243 22.03 -8.04 -1.21
C LEU A 243 21.73 -7.47 0.19
N ILE A 244 20.50 -7.67 0.68
CA ILE A 244 20.08 -7.32 2.05
C ILE A 244 20.92 -8.08 3.09
N GLN A 245 21.32 -9.32 2.81
CA GLN A 245 22.18 -10.09 3.70
C GLN A 245 23.65 -9.62 3.66
N SER A 246 24.16 -9.22 2.49
CA SER A 246 25.55 -8.79 2.31
C SER A 246 25.82 -7.35 2.76
N SER A 247 24.79 -6.49 2.85
CA SER A 247 24.93 -5.13 3.42
C SER A 247 25.31 -5.10 4.91
N LYS A 248 25.51 -6.27 5.53
CA LYS A 248 26.21 -6.48 6.81
C LYS A 248 27.59 -5.80 6.94
N GLY A 249 28.20 -5.35 5.83
CA GLY A 249 29.61 -4.96 5.77
C GLY A 249 29.99 -3.55 6.25
N GLU A 250 29.09 -2.56 6.28
CA GLU A 250 29.49 -1.14 6.46
C GLU A 250 28.69 -0.32 7.50
N GLU A 251 27.74 -0.91 8.22
CA GLU A 251 27.17 -0.22 9.38
C GLU A 251 28.09 -0.31 10.60
N VAL A 252 28.81 0.80 10.82
CA VAL A 252 29.27 1.31 12.11
C VAL A 252 28.45 0.71 13.24
N GLN A 253 29.12 -0.02 14.14
CA GLN A 253 28.60 -0.40 15.46
C GLN A 253 28.07 0.84 16.20
N ARG A 254 26.83 1.24 15.94
CA ARG A 254 25.99 1.83 16.98
C ARG A 254 25.71 0.68 17.93
N ARG A 255 26.54 0.57 18.97
CA ARG A 255 26.34 -0.34 20.10
C ARG A 255 24.90 -0.19 20.59
N LYS A 256 23.98 -1.05 20.13
CA LYS A 256 22.71 -1.26 20.82
C LYS A 256 23.09 -1.75 22.21
N THR A 257 22.86 -0.95 23.23
CA THR A 257 23.00 -1.38 24.62
C THR A 257 21.86 -2.33 24.91
N TYR A 258 22.10 -3.63 24.69
CA TYR A 258 21.13 -4.66 24.99
C TYR A 258 20.93 -4.78 26.49
N LEU A 259 19.67 -4.87 26.91
CA LEU A 259 19.32 -5.31 28.25
C LEU A 259 19.69 -6.78 28.38
N LYS A 260 20.69 -7.10 29.22
CA LYS A 260 21.14 -8.48 29.43
C LYS A 260 20.21 -9.20 30.39
N ILE A 261 19.49 -10.20 29.90
CA ILE A 261 18.55 -11.00 30.68
C ILE A 261 19.13 -12.41 30.85
N PRO A 262 19.52 -12.81 32.07
CA PRO A 262 20.00 -14.16 32.32
C PRO A 262 18.81 -15.13 32.38
N ILE A 263 18.82 -16.14 31.52
CA ILE A 263 17.79 -17.18 31.48
C ILE A 263 18.40 -18.49 31.97
N ARG A 264 17.77 -19.13 32.95
CA ARG A 264 18.17 -20.46 33.43
C ARG A 264 17.48 -21.52 32.58
N GLY A 265 18.24 -22.30 31.81
CA GLY A 265 17.63 -23.26 30.88
C GLY A 265 17.37 -24.67 31.41
N SER A 266 17.32 -24.87 32.74
CA SER A 266 16.99 -26.17 33.32
C SER A 266 15.48 -26.46 33.28
N GLY A 267 14.96 -26.82 32.10
CA GLY A 267 13.66 -27.51 32.00
C GLY A 267 13.76 -28.95 32.53
N HIS A 268 12.63 -29.54 32.92
CA HIS A 268 12.54 -31.00 33.02
C HIS A 268 12.14 -31.52 31.63
N LEU A 269 12.99 -32.33 30.98
CA LEU A 269 12.79 -32.88 29.62
C LEU A 269 11.41 -33.53 29.36
N LYS A 270 10.65 -33.84 30.41
CA LYS A 270 9.35 -34.51 30.34
C LYS A 270 8.15 -33.58 30.50
N ILE A 271 8.35 -32.27 30.69
CA ILE A 271 7.27 -31.30 30.87
C ILE A 271 7.23 -30.38 29.64
N PRO A 272 6.19 -30.48 28.78
CA PRO A 272 6.02 -29.57 27.64
C PRO A 272 6.05 -28.11 28.09
N TYR A 273 6.68 -27.24 27.29
CA TYR A 273 6.81 -25.80 27.55
C TYR A 273 7.64 -25.41 28.77
N GLY A 274 8.32 -26.37 29.42
CA GLY A 274 9.01 -26.11 30.68
C GLY A 274 10.05 -25.00 30.59
N PHE A 275 10.83 -24.96 29.50
CA PHE A 275 11.78 -23.87 29.27
C PHE A 275 11.07 -22.57 28.85
N MET A 276 10.12 -22.65 27.92
CA MET A 276 9.39 -21.48 27.43
C MET A 276 8.65 -20.75 28.56
N ALA A 277 7.91 -21.47 29.42
CA ALA A 277 7.27 -20.89 30.60
C ALA A 277 8.28 -20.17 31.49
N ARG A 278 9.44 -20.77 31.78
CA ARG A 278 10.47 -20.12 32.59
C ARG A 278 11.06 -18.88 31.95
N LEU A 279 11.29 -18.93 30.64
CA LEU A 279 11.76 -17.80 29.85
C LEU A 279 10.77 -16.64 29.96
N LEU A 280 9.50 -16.89 29.67
CA LEU A 280 8.45 -15.87 29.71
C LEU A 280 8.26 -15.33 31.14
N ALA A 281 8.27 -16.19 32.16
CA ALA A 281 8.25 -15.75 33.57
C ALA A 281 9.42 -14.81 33.90
N THR A 282 10.61 -15.09 33.37
CA THR A 282 11.80 -14.25 33.58
C THR A 282 11.63 -12.87 32.94
N LEU A 283 10.99 -12.80 31.77
CA LEU A 283 10.68 -11.53 31.10
C LEU A 283 9.60 -10.75 31.85
N LEU A 284 8.51 -11.41 32.23
CA LEU A 284 7.39 -10.78 32.94
C LEU A 284 7.78 -10.25 34.32
N ALA A 285 8.70 -10.94 35.02
CA ALA A 285 9.21 -10.49 36.31
C ALA A 285 10.30 -9.40 36.20
N HIS A 286 10.71 -9.01 34.99
CA HIS A 286 11.77 -8.03 34.81
C HIS A 286 11.22 -6.60 35.00
N PRO A 287 11.82 -5.76 35.87
CA PRO A 287 11.28 -4.43 36.19
C PRO A 287 11.09 -3.50 34.97
N GLU A 288 11.97 -3.63 33.97
CA GLU A 288 11.87 -2.87 32.70
C GLU A 288 10.52 -3.07 31.98
N PHE A 289 9.86 -4.22 32.19
CA PHE A 289 8.65 -4.61 31.47
C PHE A 289 7.38 -4.61 32.31
N GLU A 290 7.48 -4.29 33.61
CA GLU A 290 6.35 -4.30 34.55
C GLU A 290 5.17 -3.45 34.03
N LYS A 291 5.44 -2.22 33.60
CA LYS A 291 4.41 -1.32 33.07
C LYS A 291 3.76 -1.86 31.80
N PHE A 292 4.55 -2.41 30.89
CA PHE A 292 4.03 -3.01 29.65
C PHE A 292 3.08 -4.15 29.99
N PHE A 293 3.47 -5.01 30.93
CA PHE A 293 2.67 -6.16 31.29
C PHE A 293 1.35 -5.78 31.95
N THR A 294 1.36 -4.87 32.93
CA THR A 294 0.15 -4.36 33.59
C THR A 294 -0.86 -3.78 32.59
N GLN A 295 -0.37 -3.18 31.49
CA GLN A 295 -1.23 -2.60 30.44
C GLN A 295 -1.74 -3.61 29.41
N ASN A 296 -1.18 -4.83 29.36
CA ASN A 296 -1.46 -5.83 28.31
C ASN A 296 -1.91 -7.19 28.88
N GLN A 297 -2.39 -7.23 30.13
CA GLN A 297 -2.88 -8.45 30.80
C GLN A 297 -3.92 -9.21 29.95
N GLU A 298 -4.94 -8.51 29.44
CA GLU A 298 -6.00 -9.12 28.62
C GLU A 298 -5.48 -9.70 27.30
N ARG A 299 -4.50 -9.05 26.66
CA ARG A 299 -3.91 -9.49 25.39
C ARG A 299 -3.18 -10.82 25.55
N TYR A 300 -2.49 -11.01 26.66
CA TYR A 300 -1.64 -12.18 26.92
C TYR A 300 -2.27 -13.18 27.90
N GLN A 301 -3.54 -13.02 28.27
CA GLN A 301 -4.25 -13.90 29.22
C GLN A 301 -4.19 -15.39 28.84
N GLY A 302 -4.09 -15.70 27.54
CA GLY A 302 -3.92 -17.06 27.04
C GLY A 302 -2.62 -17.74 27.48
N LEU A 303 -1.64 -16.99 27.99
CA LEU A 303 -0.41 -17.53 28.57
C LEU A 303 -0.60 -18.00 30.03
N HIS A 304 -1.77 -17.80 30.64
CA HIS A 304 -2.07 -18.33 31.97
C HIS A 304 -1.84 -19.84 32.07
N TYR A 305 -2.07 -20.60 31.00
CA TYR A 305 -1.78 -22.04 30.98
C TYR A 305 -0.31 -22.39 31.24
N LEU A 306 0.60 -21.51 30.83
CA LEU A 306 2.02 -21.64 31.12
C LEU A 306 2.41 -20.97 32.43
N LEU A 307 1.71 -19.89 32.79
CA LEU A 307 2.10 -18.94 33.82
C LEU A 307 0.91 -18.55 34.72
N PRO A 308 0.32 -19.49 35.46
CA PRO A 308 -0.92 -19.26 36.18
C PRO A 308 -0.80 -18.19 37.29
N GLY A 309 0.42 -17.95 37.79
CA GLY A 309 0.70 -16.93 38.80
C GLY A 309 0.91 -15.51 38.28
N PHE A 310 0.91 -15.29 36.96
CA PHE A 310 1.15 -13.97 36.34
C PHE A 310 -0.13 -13.34 35.77
N PHE A 311 -1.19 -14.11 35.58
CA PHE A 311 -2.41 -13.69 34.91
C PHE A 311 -3.64 -13.95 35.80
N GLU A 312 -4.38 -12.91 36.12
CA GLU A 312 -5.68 -13.03 36.77
C GLU A 312 -6.73 -13.44 35.74
N ILE A 313 -7.43 -14.55 35.98
CA ILE A 313 -8.48 -15.05 35.09
C ILE A 313 -9.85 -14.78 35.73
N GLU A 314 -10.67 -13.94 35.10
CA GLU A 314 -12.08 -13.78 35.47
C GLU A 314 -12.98 -14.89 34.88
N ARG A 315 -12.59 -15.47 33.75
CA ARG A 315 -13.24 -16.63 33.10
C ARG A 315 -12.20 -17.52 32.45
N ALA A 316 -12.19 -18.81 32.81
CA ALA A 316 -11.35 -19.80 32.12
C ALA A 316 -11.61 -19.69 30.61
N VAL A 317 -10.54 -19.46 29.83
CA VAL A 317 -10.63 -19.57 28.38
C VAL A 317 -10.93 -21.05 28.11
N ASP A 318 -12.14 -21.37 27.66
CA ASP A 318 -12.38 -22.73 27.17
C ASP A 318 -11.65 -22.84 25.84
N PHE A 319 -10.67 -23.73 25.75
CA PHE A 319 -10.04 -24.11 24.49
C PHE A 319 -10.76 -25.36 23.95
N PRO A 320 -11.63 -25.23 22.94
CA PRO A 320 -12.25 -26.38 22.31
C PRO A 320 -11.35 -26.82 21.15
N GLY A 321 -10.39 -27.73 21.39
CA GLY A 321 -9.47 -28.14 20.33
C GLY A 321 -8.52 -29.28 20.70
N SER A 322 -7.88 -29.85 19.67
CA SER A 322 -6.80 -30.82 19.82
C SER A 322 -5.57 -30.19 20.50
N GLN A 323 -4.69 -31.03 21.05
CA GLN A 323 -3.43 -30.60 21.67
C GLN A 323 -2.57 -29.76 20.71
N GLU A 324 -2.64 -30.00 19.40
CA GLU A 324 -1.91 -29.25 18.37
C GLU A 324 -2.37 -27.79 18.27
N ILE A 325 -3.68 -27.54 18.30
CA ILE A 325 -4.24 -26.18 18.24
C ILE A 325 -3.82 -25.38 19.47
N PHE A 326 -3.90 -26.02 20.65
CA PHE A 326 -3.40 -25.44 21.89
C PHE A 326 -1.90 -25.11 21.77
N ASN A 327 -1.12 -26.04 21.22
CA ASN A 327 0.31 -25.86 21.10
C ASN A 327 0.66 -24.67 20.18
N HIS A 328 0.00 -24.56 19.03
CA HIS A 328 0.18 -23.46 18.09
C HIS A 328 -0.24 -22.11 18.70
N TYR A 329 -1.37 -22.06 19.41
CA TYR A 329 -1.85 -20.85 20.05
C TYR A 329 -0.85 -20.32 21.09
N VAL A 330 -0.40 -21.19 22.00
CA VAL A 330 0.56 -20.84 23.05
C VAL A 330 1.89 -20.38 22.45
N PHE A 331 2.35 -21.05 21.39
CA PHE A 331 3.56 -20.69 20.66
C PHE A 331 3.46 -19.29 20.04
N ARG A 332 2.40 -19.02 19.29
CA ARG A 332 2.18 -17.74 18.60
C ARG A 332 2.02 -16.58 19.57
N LEU A 333 1.28 -16.77 20.66
CA LEU A 333 1.08 -15.75 21.68
C LEU A 333 2.39 -15.41 22.41
N SER A 334 3.27 -16.41 22.59
CA SER A 334 4.59 -16.23 23.19
C SER A 334 5.55 -15.49 22.26
N LEU A 335 5.50 -15.76 20.95
CA LEU A 335 6.25 -15.01 19.94
C LEU A 335 5.82 -13.54 19.92
N ASP A 336 4.51 -13.27 19.86
CA ASP A 336 3.96 -11.90 19.86
C ASP A 336 4.40 -11.09 21.09
N MET A 337 4.43 -11.74 22.26
CA MET A 337 4.92 -11.10 23.48
C MET A 337 6.42 -10.79 23.39
N VAL A 338 7.24 -11.74 22.98
CA VAL A 338 8.70 -11.54 22.83
C VAL A 338 8.99 -10.41 21.83
N GLN A 339 8.26 -10.37 20.71
CA GLN A 339 8.33 -9.32 19.71
C GLN A 339 8.04 -7.95 20.31
N SER A 340 6.89 -7.82 20.97
CA SER A 340 6.45 -6.57 21.58
C SER A 340 7.44 -6.05 22.63
N LEU A 341 8.08 -6.94 23.38
CA LEU A 341 9.12 -6.58 24.34
C LEU A 341 10.42 -6.11 23.67
N CYS A 342 10.80 -6.72 22.55
CA CYS A 342 11.99 -6.32 21.80
C CYS A 342 11.83 -4.94 21.14
N ASP A 343 10.62 -4.62 20.67
CA ASP A 343 10.27 -3.30 20.14
C ASP A 343 10.39 -2.20 21.21
N LEU A 344 10.09 -2.53 22.47
CA LEU A 344 10.28 -1.61 23.60
C LEU A 344 11.75 -1.49 24.01
N ARG A 345 12.46 -2.63 24.11
CA ARG A 345 13.84 -2.68 24.60
C ARG A 345 14.61 -3.80 23.92
N PRO A 346 15.72 -3.51 23.21
CA PRO A 346 16.59 -4.56 22.69
C PRO A 346 17.15 -5.43 23.82
N MET A 347 16.98 -6.75 23.72
CA MET A 347 17.35 -7.72 24.74
C MET A 347 18.50 -8.62 24.30
N GLN A 348 19.41 -8.92 25.22
CA GLN A 348 20.36 -10.02 25.06
C GLN A 348 20.02 -11.08 26.08
N TRP A 349 19.54 -12.23 25.62
CA TRP A 349 19.32 -13.39 26.47
C TRP A 349 20.62 -14.16 26.66
N VAL A 350 20.94 -14.43 27.92
CA VAL A 350 22.12 -15.21 28.31
C VAL A 350 21.63 -16.51 28.93
N ILE A 351 21.52 -17.56 28.11
CA ILE A 351 21.02 -18.88 28.50
C ILE A 351 22.16 -19.66 29.16
N ARG A 352 22.04 -19.89 30.47
CA ARG A 352 23.16 -20.37 31.30
C ARG A 352 23.39 -21.89 31.29
N GLN A 353 22.36 -22.66 30.92
CA GLN A 353 22.37 -24.12 30.83
C GLN A 353 21.41 -24.49 29.70
N SER A 354 21.84 -25.33 28.76
CA SER A 354 21.04 -25.76 27.59
C SER A 354 20.55 -27.20 27.71
N SER A 355 21.13 -27.99 28.63
CA SER A 355 20.68 -29.34 28.94
C SER A 355 19.32 -29.31 29.64
N GLY A 356 18.33 -30.02 29.10
CA GLY A 356 17.01 -30.15 29.75
C GLY A 356 15.89 -29.33 29.11
N ILE A 357 16.13 -28.64 27.99
CA ILE A 357 15.07 -27.97 27.22
C ILE A 357 14.16 -29.04 26.59
N ASP A 358 12.85 -28.89 26.74
CA ASP A 358 11.86 -29.78 26.10
C ASP A 358 11.72 -29.48 24.60
N ASP A 359 11.29 -30.47 23.81
CA ASP A 359 11.26 -30.40 22.34
C ASP A 359 10.47 -29.19 21.81
N ILE A 360 9.34 -28.84 22.44
CA ILE A 360 8.52 -27.71 21.99
C ILE A 360 9.24 -26.39 22.27
N SER A 361 9.82 -26.24 23.46
CA SER A 361 10.63 -25.06 23.78
C SER A 361 11.90 -24.97 22.95
N LEU A 362 12.48 -26.10 22.53
CA LEU A 362 13.62 -26.12 21.62
C LEU A 362 13.23 -25.60 20.24
N LYS A 363 12.11 -26.07 19.68
CA LYS A 363 11.53 -25.54 18.42
C LYS A 363 11.26 -24.04 18.50
N PHE A 364 10.73 -23.56 19.63
CA PHE A 364 10.52 -22.13 19.88
C PHE A 364 11.82 -21.32 19.88
N LEU A 365 12.86 -21.85 20.55
CA LEU A 365 14.17 -21.21 20.61
C LEU A 365 14.86 -21.20 19.24
N MET A 366 14.76 -22.29 18.48
CA MET A 366 15.27 -22.38 17.11
C MET A 366 14.58 -21.38 16.18
N TYR A 367 13.25 -21.30 16.23
CA TYR A 367 12.50 -20.27 15.49
C TYR A 367 12.97 -18.86 15.85
N LEU A 368 13.17 -18.56 17.13
CA LEU A 368 13.68 -17.26 17.55
C LEU A 368 15.13 -17.00 17.09
N MET A 369 15.94 -18.04 16.95
CA MET A 369 17.32 -17.92 16.47
C MET A 369 17.39 -17.75 14.94
N GLU A 370 16.57 -18.48 14.19
CA GLU A 370 16.57 -18.44 12.72
C GLU A 370 15.85 -17.21 12.17
N ASP A 371 14.67 -16.89 12.71
CA ASP A 371 13.80 -15.84 12.17
C ASP A 371 13.86 -14.51 12.93
N PHE A 372 14.34 -14.51 14.18
CA PHE A 372 14.37 -13.31 15.03
C PHE A 372 15.78 -12.75 15.27
N GLU A 373 16.82 -13.58 15.20
CA GLU A 373 18.17 -13.16 15.56
C GLU A 373 18.72 -12.16 14.53
N GLY A 374 18.88 -10.91 14.98
CA GLY A 374 19.36 -9.80 14.15
C GLY A 374 18.30 -9.01 13.38
N ARG A 375 17.02 -9.43 13.37
CA ARG A 375 15.92 -8.70 12.69
C ARG A 375 15.15 -7.74 13.61
N GLN A 376 15.02 -8.03 14.91
CA GLN A 376 14.10 -7.29 15.80
C GLN A 376 14.68 -6.86 17.16
N GLY A 377 16.00 -6.85 17.35
CA GLY A 377 16.61 -6.38 18.61
C GLY A 377 16.72 -7.42 19.72
N LEU A 378 16.50 -8.70 19.41
CA LEU A 378 16.84 -9.85 20.27
C LEU A 378 18.21 -10.43 19.89
N ARG A 379 19.03 -10.75 20.89
CA ARG A 379 20.28 -11.51 20.75
C ARG A 379 20.27 -12.67 21.73
N ILE A 380 20.53 -13.89 21.28
CA ILE A 380 20.53 -15.08 22.15
C ILE A 380 21.97 -15.59 22.27
N THR A 381 22.42 -15.81 23.50
CA THR A 381 23.78 -16.29 23.77
C THR A 381 23.75 -17.41 24.79
N PHE A 382 24.53 -18.46 24.55
CA PHE A 382 24.65 -19.61 25.43
C PHE A 382 25.98 -19.55 26.18
N THR A 383 25.97 -19.86 27.48
CA THR A 383 27.21 -20.00 28.26
C THR A 383 27.70 -21.46 28.34
N ALA A 384 26.99 -22.39 27.72
CA ALA A 384 27.31 -23.82 27.59
C ALA A 384 27.10 -24.27 26.12
N PRO A 385 27.65 -25.41 25.68
CA PRO A 385 27.48 -25.89 24.30
C PRO A 385 26.01 -26.07 23.91
N TRP A 386 25.70 -25.80 22.64
CA TRP A 386 24.36 -25.96 22.08
C TRP A 386 23.94 -27.45 22.06
N PRO A 387 22.69 -27.80 22.40
CA PRO A 387 22.28 -29.18 22.65
C PRO A 387 21.79 -29.97 21.42
N GLY A 388 21.72 -29.39 20.20
CA GLY A 388 21.19 -30.07 19.01
C GLY A 388 22.05 -29.95 17.74
N GLU A 389 22.10 -30.98 16.89
CA GLU A 389 22.68 -30.89 15.54
C GLU A 389 21.71 -30.14 14.61
N LEU A 390 22.23 -29.25 13.74
CA LEU A 390 21.45 -28.45 12.78
C LEU A 390 21.18 -29.19 11.45
N ASP A 391 21.72 -30.41 11.27
CA ASP A 391 21.59 -31.15 10.02
C ASP A 391 20.33 -32.03 10.02
N GLY A 392 19.32 -31.63 9.23
CA GLY A 392 18.19 -32.51 8.86
C GLY A 392 16.77 -31.98 9.04
N PHE A 393 16.56 -30.68 9.32
CA PHE A 393 15.26 -30.17 9.79
C PHE A 393 14.39 -29.45 8.74
N GLU A 394 14.70 -29.53 7.44
CA GLU A 394 13.94 -28.84 6.38
C GLU A 394 12.49 -29.37 6.19
N SER A 395 12.10 -30.54 6.72
CA SER A 395 10.76 -31.11 6.48
C SER A 395 9.71 -30.88 7.58
N ASP A 396 10.09 -30.79 8.86
CA ASP A 396 9.11 -30.96 9.96
C ASP A 396 8.63 -29.65 10.60
N VAL A 397 9.20 -28.50 10.20
CA VAL A 397 8.74 -27.17 10.67
C VAL A 397 7.46 -26.74 9.95
N LEU A 398 7.28 -27.19 8.70
CA LEU A 398 6.11 -26.88 7.87
C LEU A 398 4.83 -27.61 8.30
N GLU A 399 4.91 -28.62 9.18
CA GLU A 399 3.72 -29.31 9.68
C GLU A 399 3.11 -28.66 10.95
N LEU A 400 3.80 -27.71 11.59
CA LEU A 400 3.33 -26.99 12.79
C LEU A 400 2.88 -25.54 12.52
N VAL A 401 3.09 -25.04 11.29
CA VAL A 401 2.60 -23.75 10.77
C VAL A 401 1.42 -24.02 9.85
#